data_AF-A0A2U3NST7-F1
#
_entry.id   AF-A0A2U3NST7-F1
#
_cell.length_a   1.000
_cell.length_b   1.000
_cell.length_c   1.000
_cell.angle_alpha   90.00
_cell.angle_beta   90.00
_cell.angle_gamma   90.00
#
_symmetry.space_group_name_H-M   'P 1'
#
loop_
_entity.id
_entity.type
_entity.pdbx_description
1 polymer ?
#
loop_
_entity_poly.entity_id
_entity_poly.type
_entity_poly.pdbx_seq_one_letter_code
_entity_poly.pdbx_strand_id
1 'polypeptide(L)'
;MTAAKPNLWQRIGYSYGKRLPDSMRSWVARDLAGEGAIRRHMLRWAIPPLVVLAPLWLLPASLYVHTEMTAPLYIWALLISLALNKVWRRHRLAQHGLNPNLVDEINRRKNARMHEDYARRFGPRPESAEWQNNSSPF
;
A
#
# COMPACT_ATOMS: atom_id res chain seq x y z
N MET A 1 20.32 -1.52 15.32
CA MET A 1 19.44 -2.71 15.46
C MET A 1 19.33 -3.38 14.10
N THR A 2 19.95 -4.54 13.92
CA THR A 2 19.87 -5.35 12.70
C THR A 2 18.41 -5.64 12.41
N ALA A 3 17.89 -5.07 11.31
CA ALA A 3 16.52 -5.31 10.91
C ALA A 3 16.35 -6.78 10.56
N ALA A 4 15.67 -7.54 11.41
CA ALA A 4 15.29 -8.92 11.11
C ALA A 4 14.47 -8.92 9.81
N LYS A 5 15.10 -9.39 8.72
CA LYS A 5 14.48 -9.48 7.40
C LYS A 5 13.61 -10.74 7.36
N PRO A 6 12.33 -10.65 6.94
CA PRO A 6 11.48 -11.83 6.86
C PRO A 6 11.96 -12.79 5.77
N ASN A 7 11.88 -14.09 6.04
CA ASN A 7 12.15 -15.14 5.06
C ASN A 7 11.09 -15.12 3.93
N LEU A 8 11.36 -15.76 2.80
CA LEU A 8 10.48 -15.80 1.63
C LEU A 8 9.06 -16.27 1.99
N TRP A 9 8.93 -17.37 2.75
CA TRP A 9 7.64 -17.88 3.21
C TRP A 9 6.91 -16.92 4.15
N GLN A 10 7.65 -16.22 5.02
CA GLN A 10 7.08 -15.20 5.90
C GLN A 10 6.60 -13.99 5.09
N ARG A 11 7.30 -13.61 4.01
CA ARG A 11 6.88 -12.54 3.09
C ARG A 11 5.63 -12.91 2.30
N ILE A 12 5.55 -14.16 1.83
CA ILE A 12 4.37 -14.68 1.13
C ILE A 12 3.18 -14.67 2.08
N GLY A 13 3.30 -15.34 3.23
CA GLY A 13 2.25 -15.35 4.24
C GLY A 13 1.85 -13.93 4.69
N TYR A 14 2.83 -13.05 4.90
CA TYR A 14 2.59 -11.64 5.20
C TYR A 14 1.79 -10.93 4.12
N SER A 15 2.09 -11.16 2.85
CA SER A 15 1.38 -10.53 1.72
C SER A 15 -0.10 -10.94 1.70
N TYR A 16 -0.40 -12.19 2.08
CA TYR A 16 -1.75 -12.75 2.15
C TYR A 16 -2.43 -12.63 3.52
N GLY A 17 -1.91 -11.78 4.42
CA GLY A 17 -2.59 -11.40 5.67
C GLY A 17 -2.03 -11.99 6.96
N LYS A 18 -1.00 -12.84 6.90
CA LYS A 18 -0.33 -13.33 8.11
C LYS A 18 0.39 -12.19 8.84
N ARG A 19 0.23 -12.11 10.16
CA ARG A 19 0.99 -11.18 11.00
C ARG A 19 2.43 -11.69 11.17
N LEU A 20 3.41 -10.82 10.88
CA LEU A 20 4.83 -11.04 11.20
C LEU A 20 5.13 -10.88 12.70
N PRO A 21 6.15 -11.59 13.24
CA PRO A 21 6.60 -11.43 14.62
C PRO A 21 6.99 -9.99 14.95
N ASP A 22 6.86 -9.62 16.22
CA ASP A 22 7.09 -8.24 16.69
C ASP A 22 8.55 -7.78 16.53
N SER A 23 9.51 -8.71 16.51
CA SER A 23 10.92 -8.43 16.20
C SER A 23 11.14 -7.82 14.80
N MET A 24 10.18 -7.98 13.89
CA MET A 24 10.24 -7.48 12.51
C MET A 24 9.42 -6.20 12.29
N ARG A 25 8.91 -5.56 13.35
CA ARG A 25 8.11 -4.32 13.25
C ARG A 25 8.81 -3.20 12.49
N SER A 26 10.13 -3.04 12.66
CA SER A 26 10.91 -2.04 11.93
C SER A 26 10.97 -2.29 10.42
N TRP A 27 10.96 -3.57 10.01
CA TRP A 27 10.86 -3.95 8.60
C TRP A 27 9.46 -3.66 8.05
N VAL A 28 8.41 -4.01 8.81
CA VAL A 28 7.00 -3.73 8.44
C VAL A 28 6.76 -2.23 8.29
N ALA A 29 7.28 -1.41 9.22
CA ALA A 29 7.17 0.04 9.15
C ALA A 29 7.80 0.57 7.85
N ARG A 30 9.00 0.12 7.48
CA ARG A 30 9.62 0.52 6.19
C ARG A 30 8.89 -0.04 4.98
N ASP A 31 8.32 -1.24 5.05
CA ASP A 31 7.57 -1.81 3.94
C ASP A 31 6.27 -1.04 3.67
N LEU A 32 5.53 -0.72 4.73
CA LEU A 32 4.23 -0.06 4.64
C LEU A 32 4.34 1.45 4.55
N ALA A 33 5.27 2.10 5.24
CA ALA A 33 5.40 3.56 5.28
C ALA A 33 6.57 4.09 4.44
N GLY A 34 7.47 3.24 3.95
CA GLY A 34 8.65 3.64 3.18
C GLY A 34 8.38 3.98 1.71
N GLU A 35 9.39 4.56 1.05
CA GLU A 35 9.31 4.90 -0.37
C GLU A 35 9.00 3.66 -1.23
N GLY A 36 8.15 3.83 -2.24
CA GLY A 36 7.72 2.74 -3.10
C GLY A 36 6.76 1.73 -2.45
N ALA A 37 6.15 2.05 -1.29
CA ALA A 37 5.12 1.20 -0.68
C ALA A 37 3.97 0.87 -1.63
N ILE A 38 3.52 1.85 -2.42
CA ILE A 38 2.48 1.66 -3.45
C ILE A 38 2.95 0.64 -4.49
N ARG A 39 4.17 0.80 -5.04
CA ARG A 39 4.74 -0.13 -6.03
C ARG A 39 4.83 -1.56 -5.48
N ARG A 40 5.29 -1.74 -4.24
CA ARG A 40 5.37 -3.07 -3.60
C ARG A 40 3.99 -3.68 -3.38
N HIS A 41 3.02 -2.88 -2.98
CA HIS A 41 1.63 -3.32 -2.84
C HIS A 41 1.07 -3.75 -4.20
N MET A 42 1.19 -2.92 -5.25
CA MET A 42 0.72 -3.25 -6.60
C MET A 42 1.35 -4.52 -7.15
N LEU A 43 2.67 -4.70 -6.99
CA LEU A 43 3.34 -5.91 -7.44
C LEU A 43 2.81 -7.17 -6.74
N ARG A 44 2.51 -7.10 -5.44
CA ARG A 44 1.94 -8.23 -4.69
C ARG A 44 0.51 -8.54 -5.13
N TRP A 45 -0.30 -7.51 -5.36
CA TRP A 45 -1.71 -7.65 -5.70
C TRP A 45 -1.98 -7.91 -7.18
N ALA A 46 -0.98 -7.74 -8.05
CA ALA A 46 -1.03 -8.19 -9.44
C ALA A 46 -0.96 -9.73 -9.58
N ILE A 47 -0.36 -10.43 -8.61
CA ILE A 47 -0.13 -11.88 -8.68
C ILE A 47 -1.44 -12.68 -8.58
N PRO A 48 -2.33 -12.46 -7.59
CA PRO A 48 -3.54 -13.27 -7.44
C PRO A 48 -4.46 -13.29 -8.67
N PRO A 49 -4.85 -12.15 -9.27
CA PRO A 49 -5.71 -12.19 -10.45
C PRO A 49 -5.01 -12.85 -11.64
N LEU A 50 -3.68 -12.71 -11.77
CA LEU A 50 -2.92 -13.41 -12.82
C LEU A 50 -2.97 -14.93 -12.63
N VAL A 51 -2.80 -15.43 -11.39
CA VAL A 51 -2.89 -16.86 -11.09
C VAL A 51 -4.29 -17.41 -11.36
N VAL A 52 -5.34 -16.64 -11.05
CA VAL A 52 -6.74 -17.04 -11.30
C VAL A 52 -7.08 -17.03 -12.79
N LEU A 53 -6.56 -16.07 -13.55
CA LEU A 53 -6.86 -15.92 -14.98
C LEU A 53 -5.98 -16.82 -15.87
N ALA A 54 -4.78 -17.20 -15.42
CA ALA A 54 -3.83 -17.99 -16.23
C ALA A 54 -4.40 -19.31 -16.79
N PRO A 55 -5.21 -20.10 -16.05
CA PRO A 55 -5.81 -21.31 -16.61
C PRO A 55 -6.74 -21.07 -17.80
N LEU A 56 -7.39 -19.89 -17.88
CA LEU A 56 -8.29 -19.55 -19.00
C LEU A 56 -7.52 -19.43 -20.32
N TRP A 57 -6.22 -19.13 -20.25
CA TRP A 57 -5.34 -19.04 -21.42
C TRP A 57 -4.90 -20.39 -21.98
N LEU A 58 -5.23 -21.50 -21.30
CA LEU A 58 -4.99 -22.85 -21.82
C LEU A 58 -6.10 -23.31 -22.77
N LEU A 59 -7.22 -22.57 -22.84
CA LEU A 59 -8.32 -22.88 -23.73
C LEU A 59 -7.98 -22.47 -25.17
N PRO A 60 -8.41 -23.26 -26.17
CA PRO A 60 -8.18 -22.92 -27.57
C PRO A 60 -9.09 -21.75 -27.97
N ALA A 61 -8.57 -20.52 -27.91
CA ALA A 61 -9.23 -19.32 -28.39
C ALA A 61 -8.22 -18.33 -28.98
N SER A 62 -8.71 -17.35 -29.76
CA SER A 62 -7.84 -16.32 -30.31
C SER A 62 -7.28 -15.42 -29.21
N LEU A 63 -6.13 -14.77 -29.47
CA LEU A 63 -5.54 -13.80 -28.53
C LEU A 63 -6.51 -12.64 -28.22
N TYR A 64 -7.33 -12.27 -29.20
CA TYR A 64 -8.35 -11.24 -29.07
C TYR A 64 -9.40 -11.63 -28.02
N VAL A 65 -9.97 -12.84 -28.13
CA VAL A 65 -10.97 -13.37 -27.19
C VAL A 65 -10.40 -13.48 -25.78
N HIS A 66 -9.19 -14.02 -25.64
CA HIS A 66 -8.52 -14.09 -24.33
C HIS A 66 -8.36 -12.71 -23.67
N THR A 67 -7.99 -11.71 -24.47
CA THR A 67 -7.78 -10.34 -23.95
C THR A 67 -9.10 -9.70 -23.55
N GLU A 68 -10.15 -9.82 -24.35
CA GLU A 68 -11.49 -9.29 -24.02
C GLU A 68 -12.07 -9.90 -22.74
N MET A 69 -11.86 -11.20 -22.54
CA MET A 69 -12.39 -11.89 -21.36
C MET A 69 -11.57 -11.62 -20.09
N THR A 70 -10.25 -11.50 -20.19
CA THR A 70 -9.36 -11.43 -19.01
C THR A 70 -8.88 -10.03 -18.67
N ALA A 71 -8.66 -9.15 -19.66
CA ALA A 71 -8.10 -7.82 -19.42
C ALA A 71 -9.02 -6.91 -18.59
N PRO A 72 -10.35 -6.83 -18.83
CA PRO A 72 -11.22 -5.99 -18.01
C PRO A 72 -11.19 -6.40 -16.54
N LEU A 73 -11.24 -7.71 -16.26
CA LEU A 73 -11.17 -8.24 -14.89
C LEU A 73 -9.81 -7.95 -14.24
N TYR A 74 -8.72 -8.15 -14.96
CA TYR A 74 -7.37 -7.90 -14.46
C TYR A 74 -7.16 -6.41 -14.15
N ILE A 75 -7.52 -5.53 -15.09
CA ILE A 75 -7.42 -4.07 -14.91
C ILE A 75 -8.29 -3.64 -13.73
N TRP A 76 -9.53 -4.13 -13.65
CA TRP A 76 -10.43 -3.79 -12.55
C TRP A 76 -9.86 -4.19 -11.19
N ALA A 77 -9.30 -5.39 -11.07
CA ALA A 77 -8.65 -5.85 -9.84
C ALA A 77 -7.47 -4.93 -9.43
N LEU A 78 -6.67 -4.45 -10.38
CA LEU A 78 -5.58 -3.51 -10.10
C LEU A 78 -6.09 -2.14 -9.66
N LEU A 79 -7.15 -1.61 -10.30
CA LEU A 79 -7.75 -0.33 -9.91
C LEU A 79 -8.32 -0.38 -8.48
N ILE A 80 -9.04 -1.45 -8.14
CA ILE A 80 -9.55 -1.65 -6.78
C ILE A 80 -8.40 -1.80 -5.78
N SER A 81 -7.35 -2.54 -6.13
CA SER A 81 -6.16 -2.67 -5.27
C SER A 81 -5.47 -1.32 -5.05
N LEU A 82 -5.38 -0.48 -6.09
CA LEU A 82 -4.80 0.85 -6.00
C LEU A 82 -5.64 1.75 -5.09
N ALA A 83 -6.97 1.72 -5.23
CA ALA A 83 -7.89 2.49 -4.40
C ALA A 83 -7.83 2.08 -2.93
N LEU A 84 -7.81 0.77 -2.65
CA LEU A 84 -7.80 0.23 -1.29
C LEU A 84 -6.42 0.25 -0.62
N ASN A 85 -5.35 0.51 -1.37
CA ASN A 85 -3.97 0.50 -0.89
C ASN A 85 -3.77 1.32 0.40
N LYS A 86 -4.36 2.52 0.48
CA LYS A 86 -4.22 3.37 1.68
C LYS A 86 -4.87 2.73 2.91
N VAL A 87 -6.13 2.30 2.77
CA VAL A 87 -6.91 1.66 3.85
C VAL A 87 -6.22 0.39 4.31
N TRP A 88 -5.77 -0.44 3.37
CA TRP A 88 -5.08 -1.69 3.67
C TRP A 88 -3.76 -1.45 4.42
N ARG A 89 -2.92 -0.52 3.96
CA ARG A 89 -1.66 -0.20 4.65
C ARG A 89 -1.90 0.31 6.07
N ARG A 90 -2.92 1.14 6.27
CA ARG A 90 -3.31 1.66 7.59
C ARG A 90 -3.77 0.54 8.52
N HIS A 91 -4.63 -0.34 8.03
CA HIS A 91 -5.07 -1.54 8.76
C HIS A 91 -3.88 -2.44 9.14
N ARG A 92 -2.95 -2.68 8.21
CA ARG A 92 -1.76 -3.49 8.48
C ARG A 92 -0.83 -2.86 9.52
N LEU A 93 -0.65 -1.54 9.52
CA LEU A 93 0.09 -0.87 10.59
C LEU A 93 -0.58 -1.08 11.96
N ALA A 94 -1.91 -0.91 12.02
CA ALA A 94 -2.68 -1.14 13.24
C ALA A 94 -2.56 -2.59 13.74
N GLN A 95 -2.64 -3.58 12.84
CA GLN A 95 -2.43 -5.00 13.17
C GLN A 95 -1.06 -5.27 13.79
N HIS A 96 -0.06 -4.45 13.50
CA HIS A 96 1.30 -4.55 14.04
C HIS A 96 1.57 -3.64 15.24
N GLY A 97 0.54 -2.96 15.77
CA GLY A 97 0.68 -2.00 16.87
C GLY A 97 1.49 -0.76 16.51
N LEU A 98 1.57 -0.43 15.21
CA LEU A 98 2.26 0.75 14.70
C LEU A 98 1.27 1.90 14.48
N ASN A 99 1.75 3.13 14.56
CA ASN A 99 0.92 4.32 14.31
C ASN A 99 0.37 4.28 12.86
N PRO A 100 -0.96 4.21 12.66
CA PRO A 100 -1.55 4.10 11.32
C PRO A 100 -1.27 5.32 10.43
N ASN A 101 -1.01 6.49 11.04
CA ASN A 101 -0.71 7.73 10.32
C ASN A 101 0.69 7.76 9.69
N LEU A 102 1.54 6.75 9.96
CA LEU A 102 2.83 6.60 9.28
C LEU A 102 2.68 6.45 7.76
N VAL A 103 1.52 6.01 7.28
CA VAL A 103 1.22 5.96 5.83
C VAL A 103 1.34 7.33 5.16
N ASP A 104 1.00 8.41 5.87
CA ASP A 104 0.98 9.77 5.37
C ASP A 104 2.31 10.50 5.59
N GLU A 105 3.23 9.96 6.40
CA GLU A 105 4.50 10.59 6.77
C GLU A 105 5.37 10.95 5.57
N ILE A 106 5.46 10.09 4.55
CA ILE A 106 6.21 10.40 3.32
C ILE A 106 5.54 11.50 2.51
N ASN A 107 4.21 11.47 2.37
CA ASN A 107 3.48 12.53 1.68
C ASN A 107 3.63 13.86 2.42
N ARG A 108 3.61 13.84 3.77
CA ARG A 108 3.88 15.00 4.61
C ARG A 108 5.28 15.54 4.38
N ARG A 109 6.32 14.69 4.38
CA ARG A 109 7.70 15.10 4.09
C ARG A 109 7.85 15.69 2.69
N LYS A 110 7.22 15.08 1.69
CA LYS A 110 7.23 15.59 0.31
C LYS A 110 6.55 16.96 0.21
N ASN A 111 5.44 17.13 0.92
CA ASN A 111 4.67 18.37 0.94
C ASN A 111 5.17 19.37 1.98
N ALA A 112 6.16 19.04 2.80
CA ALA A 112 6.67 19.88 3.89
C ALA A 112 7.11 21.24 3.37
N ARG A 113 7.81 21.27 2.22
CA ARG A 113 8.21 22.52 1.57
C ARG A 113 7.01 23.40 1.20
N MET A 114 5.93 22.80 0.70
CA MET A 114 4.71 23.55 0.40
C MET A 114 4.01 24.06 1.67
N HIS A 115 4.03 23.26 2.75
CA HIS A 115 3.49 23.66 4.04
C HIS A 115 4.30 24.80 4.67
N GLU A 116 5.63 24.77 4.57
CA GLU A 116 6.53 25.83 5.02
C GLU A 116 6.33 27.12 4.23
N ASP A 117 6.23 27.04 2.90
CA ASP A 117 5.97 28.20 2.05
C ASP A 117 4.57 28.79 2.30
N TYR A 118 3.57 27.95 2.55
CA TYR A 118 2.23 28.40 2.96
C TYR A 118 2.28 29.12 4.31
N ALA A 119 2.96 28.54 5.31
CA ALA A 119 3.09 29.13 6.64
C ALA A 119 3.84 30.48 6.61
N ARG A 120 4.85 30.62 5.73
CA ARG A 120 5.55 31.89 5.51
C ARG A 120 4.65 32.98 4.95
N ARG A 121 3.71 32.63 4.05
CA ARG A 121 2.83 33.59 3.37
C ARG A 121 1.57 33.94 4.17
N PHE A 122 0.99 32.97 4.87
CA PHE A 122 -0.34 33.10 5.50
C PHE A 122 -0.33 32.89 7.02
N GLY A 123 0.83 32.60 7.61
CA GLY A 123 0.96 32.30 9.04
C GLY A 123 0.81 30.81 9.40
N PRO A 124 1.19 30.42 10.62
CA PRO A 124 1.11 29.03 11.08
C PRO A 124 -0.33 28.57 11.22
N ARG A 125 -0.59 27.29 10.97
CA ARG A 125 -1.91 26.68 11.14
C ARG A 125 -2.24 26.59 12.65
N PRO A 126 -3.45 26.94 13.09
CA PRO A 126 -3.83 26.83 14.50
C PRO A 126 -3.82 25.37 14.97
N GLU A 127 -3.46 25.13 16.24
CA GLU A 127 -3.39 23.78 16.84
C GLU A 127 -4.73 23.03 16.76
N SER A 128 -5.85 23.76 16.82
CA SER A 128 -7.19 23.18 16.65
C SER A 128 -7.43 22.53 15.29
N ALA A 129 -6.55 22.73 14.31
CA ALA A 129 -6.63 22.11 12.99
C ALA A 129 -5.76 20.85 12.84
N GLU A 130 -5.09 20.38 13.89
CA GLU A 130 -4.29 19.15 13.83
C GLU A 130 -5.08 17.90 13.45
N TRP A 131 -6.36 17.83 13.83
CA TRP A 131 -7.24 16.73 13.43
C TRP A 131 -7.44 16.65 11.90
N GLN A 132 -7.30 17.78 11.20
CA GLN A 132 -7.40 17.87 9.73
C GLN A 132 -6.11 17.45 9.02
N ASN A 133 -5.00 17.26 9.75
CA ASN A 133 -3.75 16.77 9.17
C ASN A 133 -3.84 15.29 8.75
N ASN A 134 -4.90 14.58 9.14
CA ASN A 134 -5.19 13.26 8.61
C ASN A 134 -5.91 13.40 7.26
N SER A 135 -5.25 12.94 6.19
CA SER A 135 -5.78 13.07 4.83
C SER A 135 -6.85 12.02 4.48
N SER A 136 -7.33 11.22 5.46
CA SER A 136 -8.51 10.36 5.33
C SER A 136 -9.23 10.22 6.67
N PRO A 137 -10.52 10.57 6.78
CA PRO A 137 -11.26 10.49 8.06
C PRO A 137 -11.55 9.05 8.53
N PHE A 138 -11.20 8.03 7.72
CA PHE A 138 -11.40 6.61 8.00
C PHE A 138 -10.05 5.91 8.23
#